data_AF-A0A816BJ16-F1
#
_entry.id   AF-A0A816BJ16-F1
#
_cell.length_a   1.000
_cell.length_b   1.000
_cell.length_c   1.000
_cell.angle_alpha   90.00
_cell.angle_beta   90.00
_cell.angle_gamma   90.00
#
_symmetry.space_group_name_H-M   'P 1'
#
loop_
_entity.id
_entity.type
_entity.pdbx_description
1 polymer ?
#
loop_
_entity_poly.entity_id
_entity_poly.type
_entity_poly.pdbx_seq_one_letter_code
_entity_poly.pdbx_strand_id
1 'polypeptide(L)'
;MIAASESLSLSNCANLGYASSYLKCSTCNDLKQFKLSELENSCQQCCINDDTEQAEAKKYHRAVLEVSQFPSFSVQYVRGADPVLNLFNEQDEQVESMGIEKWDTDTLTAFLEENLVR
;
A
#
# COMPACT_ATOMS: atom_id res chain seq x y z
N MET A 1 -38.39 -7.16 22.46
CA MET A 1 -37.89 -5.92 21.83
C MET A 1 -36.36 -5.90 21.94
N ILE A 2 -35.63 -6.42 20.94
CA ILE A 2 -34.23 -6.04 20.68
C ILE A 2 -33.96 -6.33 19.19
N ALA A 3 -33.50 -5.33 18.44
CA ALA A 3 -32.56 -5.50 17.34
C ALA A 3 -31.87 -4.14 17.15
N ALA A 4 -30.77 -3.98 17.87
CA ALA A 4 -29.87 -2.85 17.69
C ALA A 4 -29.16 -3.02 16.34
N SER A 5 -29.21 -1.97 15.53
CA SER A 5 -28.28 -1.74 14.43
C SER A 5 -26.87 -1.60 15.02
N GLU A 6 -26.09 -2.67 15.00
CA GLU A 6 -24.71 -2.67 15.47
C GLU A 6 -23.79 -2.67 14.24
N SER A 7 -23.15 -1.53 13.97
CA SER A 7 -22.01 -1.47 13.05
C SER A 7 -20.92 -2.38 13.61
N LEU A 8 -20.61 -3.49 12.94
CA LEU A 8 -19.46 -4.31 13.30
C LEU A 8 -18.20 -3.43 13.27
N SER A 9 -17.37 -3.50 14.30
CA SER A 9 -16.11 -2.76 14.34
C SER A 9 -15.18 -3.19 13.20
N LEU A 10 -14.31 -2.29 12.74
CA LEU A 10 -13.28 -2.57 11.73
C LEU A 10 -12.45 -3.83 12.06
N SER A 11 -12.21 -4.08 13.35
CA SER A 11 -11.52 -5.28 13.84
C SER A 11 -12.26 -6.58 13.52
N ASN A 12 -13.59 -6.57 13.56
CA ASN A 12 -14.40 -7.77 13.37
C ASN A 12 -14.50 -8.14 11.88
N CYS A 13 -14.55 -7.14 11.01
CA CYS A 13 -14.49 -7.37 9.57
C CYS A 13 -13.15 -7.96 9.12
N ALA A 14 -12.03 -7.49 9.69
CA ALA A 14 -10.71 -8.06 9.43
C ALA A 14 -10.61 -9.54 9.87
N ASN A 15 -11.18 -9.88 11.03
CA ASN A 15 -11.23 -11.26 11.53
C ASN A 15 -12.07 -12.19 10.65
N LEU A 16 -13.07 -11.66 9.94
CA LEU A 16 -13.87 -12.38 8.94
C LEU A 16 -13.16 -12.45 7.56
N GLY A 17 -11.97 -11.86 7.43
CA GLY A 17 -11.19 -11.83 6.19
C GLY A 17 -11.55 -10.69 5.24
N TYR A 18 -12.38 -9.73 5.67
CA TYR A 18 -12.74 -8.57 4.87
C TYR A 18 -11.82 -7.39 5.14
N ALA A 19 -11.45 -6.69 4.07
CA ALA A 19 -10.71 -5.46 4.18
C ALA A 19 -11.63 -4.24 4.05
N SER A 20 -12.26 -3.88 5.17
CA SER A 20 -13.30 -2.85 5.22
C SER A 20 -12.87 -1.46 4.76
N SER A 21 -11.57 -1.16 4.70
CA SER A 21 -11.08 0.15 4.24
C SER A 21 -11.19 0.35 2.73
N TYR A 22 -11.32 -0.72 1.94
CA TYR A 22 -11.39 -0.64 0.48
C TYR A 22 -12.41 -1.59 -0.16
N LEU A 23 -13.13 -2.37 0.65
CA LEU A 23 -14.20 -3.26 0.18
C LEU A 23 -15.43 -2.43 -0.23
N LYS A 24 -15.79 -2.47 -1.50
CA LYS A 24 -16.95 -1.78 -2.07
C LYS A 24 -18.23 -2.62 -1.97
N CYS A 25 -19.38 -1.99 -1.71
CA CYS A 25 -20.64 -2.72 -1.58
C CYS A 25 -21.13 -3.37 -2.89
N SER A 26 -20.72 -2.85 -4.06
CA SER A 26 -20.88 -3.49 -5.37
C SER A 26 -20.21 -4.85 -5.43
N THR A 27 -19.00 -4.98 -4.88
CA THR A 27 -18.30 -6.28 -4.78
C THR A 27 -19.11 -7.29 -3.96
N CYS A 28 -19.79 -6.84 -2.90
CA CYS A 28 -20.66 -7.72 -2.11
C CYS A 28 -21.91 -8.15 -2.89
N ASN A 29 -22.47 -7.27 -3.73
CA ASN A 29 -23.62 -7.61 -4.57
C ASN A 29 -23.27 -8.59 -5.69
N ASP A 30 -22.03 -8.53 -6.18
CA ASP A 30 -21.50 -9.44 -7.20
C ASP A 30 -21.36 -10.88 -6.70
N LEU A 31 -21.32 -11.12 -5.38
CA LEU A 31 -21.23 -12.49 -4.81
C LEU A 31 -22.44 -13.37 -5.18
N LYS A 32 -23.58 -12.76 -5.51
CA LYS A 32 -24.79 -13.46 -6.00
C LYS A 32 -24.52 -14.27 -7.25
N GLN A 33 -23.71 -13.75 -8.16
CA GLN A 33 -23.42 -14.43 -9.43
C GLN A 33 -22.58 -15.70 -9.23
N PHE A 34 -21.79 -15.74 -8.15
CA PHE A 34 -20.93 -16.87 -7.79
C PHE A 34 -21.59 -17.85 -6.82
N LYS A 35 -22.88 -17.65 -6.49
CA LYS A 35 -23.63 -18.46 -5.51
C LYS A 35 -23.03 -18.42 -4.10
N LEU A 36 -22.38 -17.31 -3.73
CA LEU A 36 -21.77 -17.08 -2.41
C LEU A 36 -22.70 -16.24 -1.52
N SER A 37 -24.00 -16.55 -1.52
CA SER A 37 -25.03 -15.78 -0.80
C SER A 37 -24.86 -15.79 0.72
N GLU A 38 -24.19 -16.80 1.27
CA GLU A 38 -23.88 -16.88 2.70
C GLU A 38 -22.91 -15.77 3.14
N LEU A 39 -22.00 -15.38 2.24
CA LEU A 39 -20.98 -14.37 2.47
C LEU A 39 -21.49 -12.95 2.21
N GLU A 40 -22.61 -12.81 1.50
CA GLU A 40 -23.18 -11.52 1.12
C GLU A 40 -23.55 -10.67 2.34
N ASN A 41 -24.22 -11.27 3.33
CA ASN A 41 -24.69 -10.55 4.51
C ASN A 41 -23.54 -10.00 5.35
N SER A 42 -22.51 -10.82 5.58
CA SER A 42 -21.32 -10.39 6.33
C SER A 42 -20.44 -9.42 5.53
N CYS A 43 -20.42 -9.53 4.20
CA CYS A 43 -19.73 -8.59 3.31
C CYS A 43 -20.40 -7.21 3.35
N GLN A 44 -21.74 -7.17 3.28
CA GLN A 44 -22.51 -5.92 3.31
C GLN A 44 -22.36 -5.16 4.64
N GLN A 45 -22.12 -5.87 5.74
CA GLN A 45 -21.83 -5.25 7.04
C GLN A 45 -20.44 -4.59 7.09
N CYS A 46 -19.55 -4.94 6.15
CA CYS A 46 -18.14 -4.56 6.16
C CYS A 46 -17.72 -3.69 4.96
N CYS A 47 -18.65 -3.30 4.09
CA CYS A 47 -18.38 -2.59 2.84
C CYS A 47 -18.62 -1.08 2.93
N ILE A 48 -18.03 -0.35 1.98
CA ILE A 48 -18.20 1.09 1.77
C ILE A 48 -19.21 1.27 0.63
N ASN A 49 -20.24 2.09 0.86
CA ASN A 49 -21.28 2.38 -0.13
C ASN A 49 -20.67 3.06 -1.36
N ASP A 50 -20.99 2.53 -2.54
CA ASP A 50 -20.53 3.08 -3.81
C ASP A 50 -21.28 4.35 -4.25
N ASP A 51 -22.41 4.65 -3.58
CA ASP A 51 -23.29 5.79 -3.85
C ASP A 51 -22.81 7.10 -3.20
N THR A 52 -21.66 7.09 -2.49
CA THR A 52 -20.90 8.34 -2.36
C THR A 52 -20.39 8.66 -3.75
N GLU A 53 -21.19 9.48 -4.45
CA GLU A 53 -20.93 10.20 -5.69
C GLU A 53 -19.55 9.88 -6.23
N GLN A 54 -19.51 9.24 -7.41
CA GLN A 54 -18.41 9.29 -8.38
C GLN A 54 -17.29 10.20 -7.89
N ALA A 55 -16.46 9.69 -6.98
CA ALA A 55 -15.29 10.41 -6.55
C ALA A 55 -14.39 10.22 -7.76
N GLU A 56 -14.53 11.10 -8.75
CA GLU A 56 -13.61 11.23 -9.88
C GLU A 56 -12.24 10.99 -9.28
N ALA A 57 -11.62 9.85 -9.63
CA ALA A 57 -10.48 9.32 -8.90
C ALA A 57 -9.54 10.48 -8.58
N LYS A 58 -9.45 10.83 -7.28
CA LYS A 58 -8.96 12.15 -6.87
C LYS A 58 -7.62 12.39 -7.56
N LYS A 59 -7.60 13.31 -8.52
CA LYS A 59 -6.42 13.55 -9.35
C LYS A 59 -5.42 14.34 -8.53
N TYR A 60 -4.22 13.81 -8.38
CA TYR A 60 -3.12 14.49 -7.70
C TYR A 60 -2.13 15.01 -8.74
N HIS A 61 -1.78 16.28 -8.66
CA HIS A 61 -0.80 16.89 -9.55
C HIS A 61 0.63 16.40 -9.28
N ARG A 62 0.91 15.97 -8.04
CA ARG A 62 2.22 15.51 -7.58
C ARG A 62 2.04 14.44 -6.50
N ALA A 63 2.94 13.46 -6.47
CA ALA A 63 3.13 12.54 -5.35
C ALA A 63 4.57 12.68 -4.84
N VAL A 64 4.76 12.50 -3.54
CA VAL A 64 6.07 12.44 -2.89
C VAL A 64 6.13 11.13 -2.13
N LEU A 65 7.18 10.36 -2.36
CA LEU A 65 7.48 9.19 -1.57
C LEU A 65 8.52 9.60 -0.53
N GLU A 66 8.11 9.64 0.75
CA GLU A 66 9.02 9.90 1.85
C GLU A 66 9.63 8.59 2.36
N VAL A 67 10.95 8.54 2.46
CA VAL A 67 11.70 7.42 3.02
C VAL A 67 12.32 7.90 4.32
N SER A 68 11.76 7.49 5.46
CA SER A 68 12.20 7.95 6.79
C SER A 68 13.19 7.02 7.49
N GLN A 69 13.37 5.81 6.96
CA GLN A 69 14.15 4.75 7.63
C GLN A 69 15.67 4.95 7.51
N PHE A 70 16.13 5.67 6.49
CA PHE A 70 17.56 5.83 6.18
C PHE A 70 17.86 7.31 5.89
N PRO A 71 18.26 8.12 6.89
CA PRO A 71 18.44 9.56 6.73
C PRO A 71 19.54 9.95 5.72
N SER A 72 20.58 9.11 5.62
CA SER A 72 21.71 9.27 4.69
C SER A 72 21.41 8.73 3.28
N PHE A 73 20.26 8.10 3.07
CA PHE A 73 19.85 7.57 1.76
C PHE A 73 18.96 8.57 1.03
N SER A 74 19.27 8.85 -0.24
CA SER A 74 18.47 9.73 -1.09
C SER A 74 18.05 9.03 -2.38
N VAL A 75 16.80 9.25 -2.79
CA VAL A 75 16.25 8.67 -4.02
C VAL A 75 16.12 9.76 -5.08
N GLN A 76 16.78 9.57 -6.21
CA GLN A 76 16.66 10.44 -7.38
C GLN A 76 16.04 9.66 -8.54
N TYR A 77 14.88 10.12 -9.01
CA TYR A 77 14.20 9.50 -10.13
C TYR A 77 14.61 10.15 -11.46
N VAL A 78 15.13 9.33 -12.38
CA VAL A 78 15.42 9.72 -13.76
C VAL A 78 14.59 8.87 -14.71
N ARG A 79 13.82 9.50 -15.59
CA ARG A 79 12.88 8.81 -16.47
C ARG A 79 13.62 7.97 -17.52
N GLY A 80 13.34 6.66 -17.54
CA GLY A 80 13.85 5.73 -18.56
C GLY A 80 15.29 5.26 -18.32
N ALA A 81 15.88 5.56 -17.17
CA ALA A 81 17.16 5.02 -16.75
C ALA A 81 16.95 3.76 -15.89
N ASP A 82 17.87 2.81 -16.00
CA ASP A 82 17.93 1.67 -15.09
C ASP A 82 18.29 2.14 -13.67
N PRO A 83 17.79 1.49 -12.62
CA PRO A 83 18.05 1.89 -11.25
C PRO A 83 19.51 1.59 -10.87
N VAL A 84 20.18 2.60 -10.35
CA VAL A 84 21.59 2.53 -9.94
C VAL A 84 21.72 3.04 -8.51
N LEU A 85 22.40 2.28 -7.67
CA LEU A 85 22.79 2.68 -6.33
C LEU A 85 24.18 3.30 -6.39
N ASN A 86 24.29 4.58 -6.01
CA ASN A 86 25.55 5.30 -5.92
C ASN A 86 25.93 5.48 -4.45
N LEU A 87 27.14 5.06 -4.09
CA LEU A 87 27.69 5.12 -2.74
C LEU A 87 28.73 6.24 -2.67
N PHE A 88 28.64 7.05 -1.62
CA PHE A 88 29.47 8.23 -1.40
C PHE A 88 30.27 8.09 -0.11
N ASN A 89 31.46 8.68 -0.08
CA ASN A 89 32.28 8.80 1.13
C ASN A 89 31.92 10.06 1.94
N GLU A 90 32.65 10.31 3.03
CA GLU A 90 32.46 11.48 3.90
C GLU A 90 32.75 12.83 3.21
N GLN A 91 33.48 12.81 2.09
CA GLN A 91 33.81 13.99 1.29
C GLN A 91 32.79 14.22 0.15
N ASP A 92 31.68 13.46 0.15
CA ASP A 92 30.64 13.50 -0.88
C ASP A 92 31.15 13.10 -2.28
N GLU A 93 32.23 12.32 -2.33
CA GLU A 93 32.75 11.76 -3.57
C GLU A 93 32.16 10.36 -3.80
N GLN A 94 31.67 10.12 -5.02
CA GLN A 94 31.15 8.83 -5.41
C GLN A 94 32.29 7.80 -5.44
N VAL A 95 32.22 6.82 -4.55
CA VAL A 95 33.22 5.76 -4.44
C VAL A 95 32.82 4.49 -5.17
N GLU A 96 31.51 4.22 -5.26
CA GLU A 96 31.00 3.00 -5.88
C GLU A 96 29.63 3.23 -6.52
N SER A 97 29.34 2.45 -7.57
CA SER A 97 28.08 2.49 -8.30
C SER A 97 27.71 1.09 -8.77
N MET A 98 26.46 0.67 -8.55
CA MET A 98 25.97 -0.65 -8.93
C MET A 98 24.53 -0.63 -9.43
N GLY A 99 24.24 -1.46 -10.43
CA GLY A 99 22.88 -1.71 -10.91
C GLY A 99 22.10 -2.57 -9.92
N ILE A 100 20.88 -2.16 -9.61
CA ILE A 100 20.02 -2.84 -8.62
C ILE A 100 18.69 -3.31 -9.26
N GLU A 101 18.67 -3.51 -10.58
CA GLU A 101 17.44 -3.84 -11.34
C GLU A 101 16.78 -5.16 -10.92
N LYS A 102 17.52 -6.03 -10.23
CA LYS A 102 17.04 -7.33 -9.74
C LYS A 102 16.75 -7.35 -8.24
N TRP A 103 17.04 -6.26 -7.52
CA TRP A 103 16.87 -6.23 -6.08
C TRP A 103 15.41 -6.01 -5.72
N ASP A 104 14.92 -6.81 -4.78
CA ASP A 104 13.64 -6.56 -4.13
C ASP A 104 13.83 -5.67 -2.89
N THR A 105 12.71 -5.32 -2.25
CA THR A 105 12.70 -4.47 -1.05
C THR A 105 13.57 -5.06 0.05
N ASP A 106 13.50 -6.37 0.29
CA ASP A 106 14.19 -7.04 1.39
C ASP A 106 15.71 -7.01 1.17
N THR A 107 16.15 -7.29 -0.06
CA THR A 107 17.56 -7.23 -0.44
C THR A 107 18.11 -5.81 -0.31
N LEU A 108 17.37 -4.82 -0.81
CA LEU A 108 17.77 -3.41 -0.72
C LEU A 108 17.86 -2.97 0.75
N THR A 109 16.86 -3.30 1.57
CA THR A 109 16.86 -2.94 2.99
C THR A 109 18.03 -3.57 3.73
N ALA A 110 18.29 -4.87 3.55
CA ALA A 110 19.40 -5.55 4.19
C ALA A 110 20.76 -4.92 3.81
N PHE A 111 20.94 -4.60 2.52
CA PHE A 111 22.15 -3.94 2.06
C PHE A 111 22.35 -2.56 2.70
N LEU A 112 21.29 -1.74 2.75
CA LEU A 112 21.38 -0.40 3.33
C LEU A 112 21.63 -0.45 4.84
N GLU A 113 21.06 -1.41 5.56
CA GLU A 113 21.30 -1.61 7.00
C GLU A 113 22.74 -2.00 7.33
N GLU A 114 23.37 -2.80 6.46
CA GLU A 114 24.75 -3.25 6.64
C GLU A 114 25.78 -2.18 6.25
N ASN A 115 25.48 -1.37 5.22
CA ASN A 115 26.47 -0.51 4.57
C ASN A 115 26.31 1.00 4.86
N LEU A 116 25.16 1.46 5.34
CA LEU A 116 24.97 2.88 5.67
C LEU A 116 25.24 3.17 7.15
N VAL A 117 25.91 4.32 7.39
CA VAL A 117 26.06 4.88 8.74
C VAL A 117 24.70 5.43 9.20
N ARG A 118 24.31 5.09 10.44
CA ARG A 118 23.09 5.57 11.10
C ARG A 118 23.20 7.01 11.58
#